data_AF-A0A363TSK9-F1
#
_entry.id   AF-A0A363TSK9-F1
#
_cell.length_a   1.000
_cell.length_b   1.000
_cell.length_c   1.000
_cell.angle_alpha   90.00
_cell.angle_beta   90.00
_cell.angle_gamma   90.00
#
_symmetry.space_group_name_H-M   'P 1'
#
loop_
_entity.id
_entity.type
_entity.pdbx_description
1 polymer ?
#
loop_
_entity_poly.entity_id
_entity_poly.type
_entity_poly.pdbx_seq_one_letter_code
_entity_poly.pdbx_strand_id
1 'polypeptide(L)'
;MCADADREGMTIGEYVDRIAEEMHERVEHQRRIFRQAISWGADASERLSYCPLVDCERLSRLRGAVQETIDVLEETRSSFKSKRLEVMRKKRIDILAGV
;
A
#
# COMPACT_ATOMS: atom_id res chain seq x y z
N MET A 1 13.53 -6.38 42.59
CA MET A 1 12.23 -6.04 43.18
C MET A 1 11.41 -5.41 42.09
N CYS A 2 10.53 -6.17 41.44
CA CYS A 2 9.56 -5.57 40.53
C CYS A 2 8.51 -4.90 41.42
N ALA A 3 8.38 -3.58 41.32
CA ALA A 3 7.35 -2.85 42.02
C ALA A 3 5.99 -3.31 41.48
N ASP A 4 5.12 -3.77 42.39
CA ASP A 4 3.69 -3.89 42.15
C ASP A 4 3.17 -2.49 41.83
N ALA A 5 2.94 -2.23 40.55
CA ALA A 5 2.15 -1.10 40.10
C ALA A 5 0.69 -1.56 40.04
N ASP A 6 -0.19 -0.77 40.67
CA ASP A 6 -1.65 -0.89 40.64
C ASP A 6 -2.15 -1.58 39.37
N ARG A 7 -2.75 -2.77 39.53
CA ARG A 7 -3.49 -3.40 38.45
C ARG A 7 -4.87 -2.74 38.37
N GLU A 8 -4.88 -1.45 38.05
CA GLU A 8 -6.08 -0.78 37.58
C GLU A 8 -6.46 -1.44 36.24
N GLY A 9 -7.68 -1.98 36.19
CA GLY A 9 -8.15 -2.73 35.04
C GLY A 9 -8.26 -1.83 33.83
N MET A 10 -7.24 -1.87 32.96
CA MET A 10 -7.27 -1.21 31.67
C MET A 10 -8.38 -1.82 30.81
N THR A 11 -9.20 -0.98 30.19
CA THR A 11 -10.20 -1.42 29.21
C THR A 11 -9.52 -2.02 27.99
N ILE A 12 -10.25 -2.84 27.23
CA ILE A 12 -9.72 -3.42 25.98
C ILE A 12 -9.30 -2.31 25.00
N GLY A 13 -10.03 -1.18 24.97
CA GLY A 13 -9.70 -0.02 24.12
C GLY A 13 -8.34 0.57 24.49
N GLU A 14 -8.14 0.91 25.76
CA GLU A 14 -6.88 1.46 26.26
C GLU A 14 -5.70 0.50 26.07
N TYR A 15 -5.94 -0.81 26.18
CA TYR A 15 -4.91 -1.82 25.92
C TYR A 15 -4.49 -1.86 24.45
N VAL A 16 -5.45 -1.80 23.53
CA VAL A 16 -5.19 -1.75 22.08
C VAL A 16 -4.46 -0.47 21.73
N ASP A 17 -4.90 0.67 22.26
CA ASP A 17 -4.28 1.98 22.00
C ASP A 17 -2.83 1.99 22.48
N ARG A 18 -2.57 1.50 23.70
CA ARG A 18 -1.20 1.40 24.23
C ARG A 18 -0.31 0.50 23.39
N ILE A 19 -0.80 -0.65 22.95
CA ILE A 19 -0.03 -1.55 22.07
C ILE A 19 0.25 -0.89 20.72
N ALA A 20 -0.73 -0.20 20.15
CA ALA A 20 -0.55 0.50 18.88
C ALA A 20 0.54 1.58 19.00
N GLU A 21 0.54 2.34 20.09
CA GLU A 21 1.57 3.34 20.39
C GLU A 21 2.96 2.71 20.57
N GLU A 22 3.08 1.65 21.39
CA GLU A 22 4.34 0.94 21.58
C GLU A 22 4.88 0.34 20.26
N MET A 23 4.01 -0.18 19.39
CA MET A 23 4.40 -0.69 18.07
C MET A 23 4.89 0.44 17.17
N HIS A 24 4.21 1.59 17.19
CA HIS A 24 4.64 2.77 16.44
C HIS A 24 6.05 3.23 16.86
N GLU A 25 6.31 3.32 18.16
CA GLU A 25 7.62 3.70 18.70
C GLU A 25 8.73 2.74 18.26
N ARG A 26 8.47 1.43 18.29
CA ARG A 26 9.42 0.40 17.86
C ARG A 26 9.74 0.50 16.37
N VAL A 27 8.72 0.69 15.52
CA VAL A 27 8.90 0.87 14.08
C VAL A 27 9.72 2.12 13.79
N GLU A 28 9.43 3.24 14.47
CA GLU A 28 10.21 4.47 14.29
C GLU A 28 11.65 4.33 14.80
N HIS A 29 11.87 3.62 15.90
CA HIS A 29 13.21 3.30 16.36
C HIS A 29 13.99 2.50 15.32
N GLN A 30 13.43 1.41 14.81
CA GLN A 30 14.06 0.59 13.76
C GLN A 30 14.35 1.41 12.50
N ARG A 31 13.41 2.24 12.07
CA ARG A 31 13.58 3.17 10.94
C ARG A 31 14.78 4.11 11.15
N ARG A 32 14.95 4.68 12.35
CA ARG A 32 16.11 5.53 12.66
C ARG A 32 17.42 4.75 12.59
N ILE A 33 17.49 3.57 13.20
CA ILE A 33 18.68 2.72 13.18
C ILE A 33 19.06 2.31 11.75
N PHE A 34 18.10 1.89 10.94
CA PHE A 34 18.38 1.53 9.54
C PHE A 34 18.84 2.72 8.71
N ARG A 35 18.25 3.91 8.89
CA ARG A 35 18.72 5.12 8.21
C ARG A 35 20.16 5.48 8.59
N GLN A 36 20.53 5.30 9.86
CA GLN A 36 21.90 5.52 10.32
C GLN A 36 22.86 4.51 9.68
N ALA A 37 22.51 3.22 9.69
CA ALA A 37 23.32 2.17 9.06
C ALA A 37 23.51 2.38 7.55
N ILE A 38 22.44 2.77 6.84
CA ILE A 38 22.48 3.11 5.41
C ILE A 38 23.40 4.33 5.20
N SER A 39 23.30 5.38 6.03
CA SER A 39 24.16 6.56 5.90
C SER A 39 25.66 6.26 6.08
N TRP A 40 26.00 5.16 6.75
CA TRP A 40 27.38 4.73 6.95
C TRP A 40 27.93 3.83 5.83
N GLY A 41 27.06 3.29 4.96
CA GLY A 41 27.46 2.27 3.99
C GLY A 41 26.90 2.43 2.56
N ALA A 42 25.97 3.35 2.31
CA ALA A 42 25.34 3.50 1.01
C ALA A 42 25.88 4.71 0.22
N ASP A 43 26.11 4.50 -1.07
CA ASP A 43 26.29 5.58 -2.03
C ASP A 43 24.94 6.32 -2.18
N ALA A 44 24.93 7.64 -1.93
CA ALA A 44 23.71 8.46 -1.87
C ALA A 44 22.95 8.55 -3.20
N SER A 45 23.44 7.89 -4.24
CA SER A 45 22.94 7.86 -5.62
C SER A 45 21.88 6.78 -5.86
N GLU A 46 21.79 5.74 -5.03
CA GLU A 46 20.84 4.65 -5.25
C GLU A 46 19.40 5.09 -4.94
N ARG A 47 18.59 5.25 -6.00
CA ARG A 47 17.16 5.57 -5.91
C ARG A 47 16.34 4.28 -5.99
N LEU A 48 15.67 3.94 -4.90
CA LEU A 48 14.65 2.88 -4.90
C LEU A 48 13.27 3.48 -5.20
N SER A 49 12.48 2.79 -6.02
CA SER A 49 11.08 3.16 -6.24
C SER A 49 10.27 2.88 -4.96
N TYR A 50 9.50 3.88 -4.53
CA TYR A 50 8.68 3.76 -3.33
C TYR A 50 7.49 2.82 -3.57
N CYS A 51 7.43 1.73 -2.80
CA CYS A 51 6.34 0.75 -2.81
C CYS A 51 5.64 0.73 -1.44
N PRO A 52 4.55 1.51 -1.24
CA PRO A 52 3.80 1.44 0.01
C PRO A 52 3.18 0.05 0.16
N LEU A 53 3.30 -0.52 1.37
CA LEU A 53 2.66 -1.78 1.79
C LEU A 53 3.09 -3.05 1.01
N VAL A 54 4.24 -3.03 0.32
CA VAL A 54 4.85 -4.21 -0.34
C VAL A 54 3.95 -4.87 -1.41
N ASP A 55 2.97 -4.15 -1.92
CA ASP A 55 1.93 -4.74 -2.79
C ASP A 55 2.15 -4.48 -4.29
N CYS A 56 3.35 -4.04 -4.66
CA CYS A 56 3.63 -3.54 -6.01
C CYS A 56 3.53 -4.62 -7.08
N GLU A 57 3.87 -5.86 -6.78
CA GLU A 57 3.73 -6.95 -7.74
C GLU A 57 2.26 -7.25 -8.04
N ARG A 58 1.41 -7.27 -7.00
CA ARG A 58 -0.04 -7.46 -7.15
C ARG A 58 -0.67 -6.31 -7.91
N LEU A 59 -0.31 -5.07 -7.55
CA LEU A 59 -0.79 -3.86 -8.22
C LEU A 59 -0.34 -3.82 -9.69
N SER A 60 0.90 -4.23 -9.98
CA SER A 60 1.41 -4.32 -11.35
C SER A 60 0.61 -5.34 -12.17
N ARG A 61 0.37 -6.54 -11.62
CA ARG A 61 -0.46 -7.56 -12.27
C ARG A 61 -1.88 -7.08 -12.53
N LEU A 62 -2.48 -6.40 -11.55
CA LEU A 62 -3.83 -5.85 -11.70
C LEU A 62 -3.89 -4.78 -12.78
N ARG A 63 -2.92 -3.86 -12.82
CA ARG A 63 -2.81 -2.85 -13.88
C ARG A 63 -2.68 -3.49 -15.26
N GLY A 64 -1.85 -4.52 -15.39
CA GLY A 64 -1.72 -5.29 -16.63
C GLY A 64 -3.05 -5.90 -17.08
N ALA A 65 -3.76 -6.58 -16.19
CA ALA A 65 -5.06 -7.19 -16.51
C ALA A 65 -6.13 -6.15 -16.89
N VAL A 66 -6.12 -4.98 -16.25
CA VAL A 66 -7.02 -3.87 -16.61
C VAL A 66 -6.70 -3.33 -18.00
N GLN A 67 -5.42 -3.09 -18.30
CA GLN A 67 -4.98 -2.64 -19.62
C GLN A 67 -5.35 -3.65 -20.71
N GLU A 68 -5.04 -4.93 -20.52
CA GLU A 68 -5.41 -5.98 -21.47
C GLU A 68 -6.92 -6.02 -21.73
N THR A 69 -7.73 -5.84 -20.68
CA THR A 69 -9.17 -5.77 -20.88
C THR A 69 -9.59 -4.52 -21.66
N ILE A 70 -8.95 -3.37 -21.42
CA ILE A 70 -9.22 -2.15 -22.20
C ILE A 70 -8.89 -2.40 -23.68
N ASP A 71 -7.75 -3.04 -23.96
CA ASP A 71 -7.30 -3.33 -25.32
C ASP A 71 -8.32 -4.22 -26.05
N VAL A 72 -8.74 -5.33 -25.42
CA VAL A 72 -9.80 -6.20 -25.97
C VAL A 72 -11.11 -5.44 -26.16
N LEU A 73 -11.47 -4.54 -25.24
CA LEU A 73 -12.67 -3.72 -25.35
C LEU A 73 -12.57 -2.68 -26.49
N GLU A 74 -11.38 -2.12 -26.77
CA GLU A 74 -11.18 -1.23 -27.90
C GLU A 74 -11.24 -1.98 -29.23
N GLU A 75 -10.58 -3.14 -29.33
CA GLU A 75 -10.60 -3.99 -30.52
C GLU A 75 -12.02 -4.43 -30.89
N THR A 76 -12.84 -4.74 -29.88
CA THR A 76 -14.22 -5.21 -30.07
C THR A 76 -15.26 -4.09 -30.04
N ARG A 77 -14.84 -2.82 -29.97
CA ARG A 77 -15.73 -1.65 -29.79
C ARG A 77 -16.80 -1.53 -30.86
N SER A 78 -16.45 -1.79 -32.12
CA SER A 78 -17.39 -1.74 -33.26
C SER A 78 -18.50 -2.80 -33.17
N SER A 79 -18.25 -3.87 -32.42
CA SER A 79 -19.19 -4.98 -32.21
C SER A 79 -20.01 -4.85 -30.92
N PHE A 80 -19.82 -3.76 -30.17
CA PHE A 80 -20.57 -3.52 -28.95
C PHE A 80 -22.05 -3.26 -29.23
N LYS A 81 -22.86 -4.30 -29.08
CA LYS A 81 -24.34 -4.18 -29.04
C LYS A 81 -24.85 -3.56 -27.74
N SER A 82 -23.98 -3.39 -26.73
CA SER A 82 -24.34 -2.92 -25.38
C SER A 82 -23.63 -1.63 -24.99
N LYS A 83 -24.41 -0.58 -24.68
CA LYS A 83 -23.88 0.69 -24.11
C LYS A 83 -23.14 0.48 -22.78
N ARG A 84 -23.42 -0.61 -22.05
CA ARG A 84 -22.73 -0.92 -20.78
C ARG A 84 -21.27 -1.27 -20.98
N LEU A 85 -20.90 -1.85 -22.13
CA LEU A 85 -19.50 -2.19 -22.45
C LEU A 85 -18.67 -0.93 -22.71
N GLU A 86 -19.24 0.04 -23.42
CA GLU A 86 -18.60 1.34 -23.64
C GLU A 86 -18.41 2.12 -22.33
N VAL A 87 -19.39 2.09 -21.43
CA VAL A 87 -19.25 2.67 -20.08
C VAL A 87 -18.16 1.96 -19.27
N MET A 88 -18.08 0.63 -19.37
CA MET A 88 -17.07 -0.16 -18.67
C MET A 88 -15.66 0.12 -19.19
N ARG A 89 -15.48 0.28 -20.51
CA ARG A 89 -14.21 0.67 -21.13
C ARG A 89 -13.70 2.00 -20.59
N LYS A 90 -14.53 3.03 -20.59
CA LYS A 90 -14.18 4.37 -20.07
C LYS A 90 -13.77 4.32 -18.60
N LYS A 91 -14.58 3.68 -17.75
CA LYS A 91 -14.27 3.53 -16.32
C LYS A 91 -12.92 2.86 -16.07
N ARG A 92 -12.55 1.86 -16.86
CA ARG A 92 -11.26 1.16 -16.73
C ARG A 92 -10.08 2.06 -17.13
N ILE A 93 -10.24 2.87 -18.18
CA ILE A 93 -9.25 3.87 -18.59
C ILE A 93 -9.01 4.88 -17.47
N ASP A 94 -10.09 5.41 -16.88
CA ASP A 94 -10.00 6.39 -15.79
C ASP A 94 -9.24 5.80 -14.57
N ILE A 95 -9.61 4.58 -14.16
CA ILE A 95 -8.94 3.85 -13.06
C ILE A 95 -7.44 3.66 -13.35
N LEU A 96 -7.08 3.34 -14.58
CA LEU A 96 -5.69 3.09 -14.95
C LEU A 96 -4.87 4.38 -15.03
N ALA A 97 -5.49 5.49 -15.45
CA ALA A 97 -4.90 6.82 -15.44
C ALA A 97 -4.74 7.40 -14.02
N GLY A 98 -5.37 6.78 -13.02
CA GLY A 98 -5.36 7.25 -11.63
C GLY A 98 -6.28 8.44 -11.39
N VAL A 99 -7.36 8.56 -12.17
CA VAL A 99 -8.39 9.61 -12.12
C VAL A 99 -9.63 9.11 -11.36
#